data_AF-A0A2H5VKF7-F1
#
_entry.id   AF-A0A2H5VKF7-F1
#
_cell.length_a   1.000
_cell.length_b   1.000
_cell.length_c   1.000
_cell.angle_alpha   90.00
_cell.angle_beta   90.00
_cell.angle_gamma   90.00
#
_symmetry.space_group_name_H-M   'P 1'
#
loop_
_entity.id
_entity.type
_entity.pdbx_description
1 polymer ?
#
loop_
_entity_poly.entity_id
_entity_poly.type
_entity_poly.pdbx_seq_one_letter_code
_entity_poly.pdbx_strand_id
1 'polypeptide(L)'
;MPIITVPRSLRERLGEEGAEALVQLINQATEAARVDMVAVVEEKFERRLTEEASKLRGEVGQLRGELVEKIESVRSELTERIESVRSELTGRIESVRSELIKWMFLFWVGQIGAVVSILFAFFRR
;
A
#
# COMPACT_ATOMS: atom_id res chain seq x y z
N MET A 1 20.64 29.69 -35.75
CA MET A 1 22.02 30.02 -35.34
C MET A 1 22.06 31.50 -35.01
N PRO A 2 22.57 31.92 -33.85
CA PRO A 2 22.82 33.34 -33.61
C PRO A 2 23.81 33.84 -34.66
N ILE A 3 23.49 34.92 -35.36
CA ILE A 3 24.40 35.52 -36.34
C ILE A 3 25.46 36.27 -35.54
N ILE A 4 26.65 35.67 -35.43
CA ILE A 4 27.79 36.31 -34.77
C ILE A 4 28.39 37.31 -35.75
N THR A 5 28.07 38.59 -35.57
CA THR A 5 28.66 39.67 -36.37
C THR A 5 29.88 40.23 -35.65
N VAL A 6 30.94 40.49 -36.41
CA VAL A 6 32.13 41.17 -35.87
C VAL A 6 31.80 42.66 -35.76
N PRO A 7 31.93 43.27 -34.57
CA PRO A 7 31.78 44.71 -34.42
C PRO A 7 32.74 45.48 -35.34
N ARG A 8 32.28 46.62 -35.90
CA ARG A 8 33.09 47.43 -36.85
C ARG A 8 34.48 47.76 -36.33
N SER A 9 34.60 48.09 -35.04
CA SER A 9 35.87 48.40 -34.38
C SER A 9 36.89 47.25 -34.39
N LEU A 10 36.42 46.01 -34.34
CA LEU A 10 37.27 44.81 -34.44
C LEU A 10 37.61 44.51 -35.90
N ARG A 11 36.65 44.67 -36.82
CA ARG A 11 36.88 44.46 -38.25
C ARG A 11 37.88 45.46 -38.85
N GLU A 12 37.83 46.73 -38.45
CA GLU A 12 38.79 47.76 -38.86
C GLU A 12 40.24 47.48 -38.40
N ARG A 13 40.40 46.84 -37.23
CA ARG A 13 41.73 46.51 -36.67
C ARG A 13 42.28 45.16 -37.14
N LEU A 14 41.41 44.18 -37.38
CA LEU A 14 41.78 42.81 -37.78
C LEU A 14 41.83 42.60 -39.30
N GLY A 15 41.27 43.53 -40.08
CA GLY A 15 41.02 43.34 -41.52
C GLY A 15 39.88 42.37 -41.79
N GLU A 16 39.45 42.28 -43.05
CA GLU A 16 38.35 41.39 -43.45
C GLU A 16 38.69 39.90 -43.23
N GLU A 17 39.89 39.45 -43.63
CA GLU A 17 40.34 38.07 -43.41
C GLU A 17 40.42 37.71 -41.92
N GLY A 18 40.94 38.61 -41.08
CA GLY A 18 41.01 38.39 -39.63
C GLY A 18 39.64 38.37 -38.97
N ALA A 19 38.70 39.19 -39.45
CA ALA A 19 37.30 39.17 -39.00
C ALA A 19 36.60 37.85 -39.38
N GLU A 20 36.81 37.34 -40.59
CA GLU A 20 36.28 36.04 -41.02
C GLU A 20 36.85 34.87 -40.22
N ALA A 21 38.18 34.84 -40.02
CA ALA A 21 38.83 33.81 -39.21
C ALA A 21 38.31 33.81 -37.75
N LEU A 22 38.07 35.00 -37.18
CA LEU A 22 37.48 35.12 -35.84
C LEU A 22 36.05 34.55 -35.79
N VAL A 23 35.21 34.83 -36.79
CA VAL A 23 33.86 34.26 -36.87
C VAL A 23 33.90 32.74 -36.97
N GLN A 24 34.81 32.19 -37.80
CA GLN A 24 34.99 30.75 -37.92
C GLN A 24 35.42 30.12 -36.59
N LEU A 25 36.39 30.71 -35.90
CA LEU A 25 36.86 30.25 -34.59
C LEU A 25 35.72 30.26 -33.56
N ILE A 26 34.97 31.37 -33.47
CA ILE A 26 33.86 31.47 -32.51
C ILE A 26 32.75 30.47 -32.84
N ASN A 27 32.42 30.29 -34.11
CA ASN A 27 31.41 29.30 -34.51
C ASN A 27 31.86 27.87 -34.16
N GLN A 28 33.13 27.52 -34.42
CA GLN A 28 33.69 26.21 -34.03
C GLN A 28 33.68 26.02 -32.51
N ALA A 29 34.13 27.03 -31.74
CA ALA A 29 34.12 26.97 -30.29
C ALA A 29 32.69 26.88 -29.72
N THR A 30 31.74 27.60 -30.31
CA THR A 30 30.32 27.57 -29.90
C THR A 30 29.67 26.23 -30.20
N GLU A 31 29.96 25.64 -31.37
CA GLU A 31 29.43 24.33 -31.73
C GLU A 31 30.02 23.23 -30.83
N ALA A 32 31.34 23.26 -30.58
CA ALA A 32 31.99 22.34 -29.65
C ALA A 32 31.40 22.46 -28.24
N ALA A 33 31.24 23.69 -27.73
CA ALA A 33 30.62 23.92 -26.43
C ALA A 33 29.17 23.44 -26.37
N ARG A 34 28.41 23.58 -27.47
CA ARG A 34 27.03 23.08 -27.56
C ARG A 34 26.99 21.56 -27.50
N VAL A 35 27.88 20.87 -28.21
CA VAL A 35 28.01 19.41 -28.18
C VAL A 35 28.35 18.92 -26.78
N ASP A 36 29.36 19.53 -26.14
CA ASP A 36 29.76 19.16 -24.77
C ASP A 36 28.63 19.41 -23.75
N MET A 37 27.93 20.54 -23.88
CA MET A 37 26.79 20.83 -23.02
C MET A 37 25.67 19.82 -23.18
N VAL A 38 25.36 19.41 -24.42
CA VAL A 38 24.36 18.37 -24.68
C VAL A 38 24.77 17.06 -24.03
N ALA A 39 26.02 16.62 -24.22
CA ALA A 39 26.52 15.38 -23.62
C ALA A 39 26.43 15.41 -22.08
N VAL A 40 26.82 16.52 -21.45
CA VAL A 40 26.74 16.68 -19.98
C VAL A 40 25.29 16.69 -19.48
N VAL A 41 24.37 17.29 -20.23
CA VAL A 41 22.95 17.32 -19.86
C VAL A 41 22.33 15.94 -20.01
N GLU A 42 22.64 15.23 -21.11
CA GLU A 42 22.19 13.84 -21.35
C GLU A 42 22.65 12.92 -20.22
N GLU A 43 23.95 12.92 -19.89
CA GLU A 43 24.48 12.10 -18.80
C GLU A 43 23.81 12.42 -17.45
N LYS A 44 23.66 13.71 -17.12
CA LYS A 44 22.99 14.12 -15.87
C LYS A 44 21.52 13.71 -15.84
N PHE A 45 20.83 13.78 -16.99
CA PHE A 45 19.44 13.40 -17.11
C PHE A 45 19.28 11.89 -16.95
N GLU A 46 20.09 11.09 -17.65
CA GLU A 46 20.09 9.62 -17.53
C GLU A 46 20.39 9.16 -16.11
N ARG A 47 21.37 9.78 -15.45
CA ARG A 47 21.68 9.49 -14.04
C ARG A 47 20.49 9.77 -13.13
N ARG A 48 19.89 10.96 -13.23
CA ARG A 48 18.72 11.34 -12.42
C ARG A 48 17.52 10.45 -12.68
N LEU A 49 17.28 10.10 -13.95
CA LEU A 49 16.17 9.22 -14.32
C LEU A 49 16.37 7.82 -13.71
N THR A 50 17.60 7.31 -13.75
CA THR A 50 17.94 6.01 -13.15
C THR A 50 17.80 6.01 -11.64
N GLU A 51 18.22 7.10 -10.98
CA GLU A 51 18.07 7.30 -9.53
C GLU A 51 16.60 7.32 -9.12
N GLU A 52 15.77 8.14 -9.79
CA GLU A 52 14.33 8.23 -9.49
C GLU A 52 13.59 6.92 -9.82
N ALA A 53 13.93 6.25 -10.92
CA ALA A 53 13.35 4.95 -11.25
C ALA A 53 13.68 3.87 -10.20
N SER A 54 14.92 3.89 -9.68
CA SER A 54 15.36 2.96 -8.63
C SER A 54 14.67 3.26 -7.30
N LYS A 55 14.55 4.54 -6.95
CA LYS A 55 13.84 4.99 -5.75
C LYS A 55 12.37 4.59 -5.80
N LEU A 56 11.68 4.88 -6.90
CA LEU A 56 10.28 4.51 -7.10
C LEU A 56 10.08 3.00 -7.02
N ARG A 57 10.97 2.21 -7.63
CA ARG A 57 10.93 0.73 -7.52
C ARG A 57 11.10 0.28 -6.06
N GLY A 58 11.97 0.92 -5.30
CA GLY A 58 12.15 0.68 -3.87
C GLY A 58 10.89 0.99 -3.06
N GLU A 59 10.31 2.17 -3.23
CA GLU A 59 9.08 2.60 -2.54
C GLU A 59 7.90 1.67 -2.86
N VAL A 60 7.73 1.27 -4.12
CA VAL A 60 6.69 0.29 -4.52
C VAL A 60 6.93 -1.07 -3.86
N GLY A 61 8.19 -1.52 -3.79
CA GLY A 61 8.55 -2.76 -3.10
C GLY A 61 8.22 -2.72 -1.60
N GLN A 62 8.54 -1.60 -0.95
CA GLN A 62 8.24 -1.38 0.47
C GLN A 62 6.73 -1.36 0.72
N LEU A 63 5.97 -0.56 -0.04
CA LEU A 63 4.50 -0.49 0.09
C LEU A 63 3.84 -1.85 -0.13
N ARG A 64 4.34 -2.63 -1.08
CA ARG A 64 3.85 -4.00 -1.30
C ARG A 64 4.12 -4.90 -0.09
N GLY A 65 5.31 -4.78 0.52
CA GLY A 65 5.66 -5.52 1.74
C GLY A 65 4.74 -5.17 2.91
N GLU A 66 4.56 -3.88 3.18
CA GLU A 66 3.67 -3.37 4.23
C GLU A 66 2.21 -3.82 4.03
N LEU A 67 1.74 -3.83 2.77
CA LEU A 67 0.39 -4.29 2.45
C LEU A 67 0.21 -5.80 2.70
N VAL A 68 1.21 -6.62 2.36
CA VAL A 68 1.18 -8.07 2.63
C VAL A 68 1.13 -8.32 4.13
N GLU A 69 1.99 -7.66 4.90
CA GLU A 69 2.00 -7.77 6.37
C GLU A 69 0.65 -7.35 6.97
N LYS A 70 0.06 -6.25 6.47
CA LYS A 70 -1.25 -5.79 6.95
C LYS A 70 -2.36 -6.80 6.64
N ILE A 71 -2.34 -7.42 5.46
CA ILE A 71 -3.30 -8.46 5.08
C ILE A 71 -3.16 -9.68 5.98
N GLU A 72 -1.93 -10.14 6.26
CA GLU A 72 -1.68 -11.26 7.15
C GLU A 72 -2.15 -10.98 8.57
N SER A 73 -1.84 -9.78 9.10
CA SER A 73 -2.31 -9.32 10.40
C SER A 73 -3.84 -9.33 10.52
N VAL A 74 -4.54 -8.73 9.54
CA VAL A 74 -6.02 -8.71 9.51
C VAL A 74 -6.59 -10.12 9.39
N ARG A 75 -5.95 -11.00 8.60
CA ARG A 75 -6.38 -12.39 8.45
C ARG A 75 -6.25 -13.16 9.77
N SER A 76 -5.15 -12.98 10.51
CA SER A 76 -4.96 -13.59 11.83
C SER A 76 -6.02 -13.11 12.81
N GLU A 77 -6.21 -11.79 12.92
CA GLU A 77 -7.21 -11.19 13.82
C GLU A 77 -8.63 -11.68 13.51
N LEU A 78 -9.00 -11.77 12.23
CA LEU A 78 -10.30 -12.30 11.84
C LEU A 78 -10.46 -13.78 12.19
N THR A 79 -9.42 -14.58 12.04
CA THR A 79 -9.46 -16.01 12.40
C THR A 79 -9.68 -16.17 13.90
N GLU A 80 -8.91 -15.45 14.71
CA GLU A 80 -9.05 -15.44 16.17
C GLU A 80 -10.44 -14.99 16.62
N ARG A 81 -10.96 -13.90 16.01
CA ARG A 81 -12.32 -13.42 16.31
C ARG A 81 -13.39 -14.46 15.94
N ILE A 82 -13.25 -15.15 14.82
CA ILE A 82 -14.20 -16.21 14.41
C ILE A 82 -14.16 -17.36 15.42
N GLU A 83 -12.97 -17.80 15.84
CA GLU A 83 -12.82 -18.86 16.83
C GLU A 83 -13.41 -18.46 18.19
N SER A 84 -13.15 -17.22 18.63
CA SER A 84 -13.73 -16.67 19.85
C SER A 84 -15.26 -16.65 19.82
N VAL A 85 -15.85 -16.12 18.74
CA VAL A 85 -17.31 -16.08 18.57
C VAL A 85 -17.89 -17.49 18.51
N ARG A 86 -17.23 -18.43 17.82
CA ARG A 86 -17.67 -19.82 17.75
C ARG A 86 -17.68 -20.47 19.14
N SER A 87 -16.62 -20.28 19.92
CA SER A 87 -16.50 -20.78 21.29
C SER A 87 -17.60 -20.21 22.19
N GLU A 88 -17.81 -18.89 22.14
CA GLU A 88 -18.87 -18.22 22.91
C GLU A 88 -20.26 -18.75 22.55
N LEU A 89 -20.57 -18.92 21.26
CA LEU A 89 -21.85 -19.46 20.82
C LEU A 89 -22.04 -20.92 21.24
N THR A 90 -21.01 -21.76 21.12
CA THR A 90 -21.06 -23.14 21.61
C THR A 90 -21.33 -23.19 23.11
N GLY A 91 -20.63 -22.39 23.91
CA GLY A 91 -20.86 -22.30 25.36
C GLY A 91 -22.28 -21.82 25.71
N ARG A 92 -22.82 -20.82 25.00
CA ARG A 92 -24.21 -20.37 25.19
C ARG A 92 -25.23 -21.46 24.85
N ILE A 93 -25.01 -22.20 23.76
CA ILE A 93 -25.88 -23.31 23.38
C ILE A 93 -25.88 -24.40 24.46
N GLU A 94 -24.71 -24.75 24.99
CA GLU A 94 -24.59 -25.74 26.07
C GLU A 94 -25.27 -25.27 27.36
N SER A 95 -25.12 -24.00 27.72
CA SER A 95 -25.81 -23.41 28.89
C SER A 95 -27.33 -23.49 28.74
N VAL A 96 -27.86 -23.03 27.60
CA VAL A 96 -29.31 -23.08 27.31
C VAL A 96 -29.81 -24.53 27.32
N ARG A 97 -29.06 -25.47 26.72
CA ARG A 97 -29.41 -26.90 26.75
C ARG A 97 -29.46 -27.44 28.18
N SER A 98 -28.48 -27.09 29.03
CA SER A 98 -28.46 -27.51 30.43
C SER A 98 -29.65 -26.95 31.21
N GLU A 99 -29.97 -25.67 31.02
CA GLU A 99 -31.13 -25.02 31.63
C GLU A 99 -32.44 -25.67 31.19
N LEU A 100 -32.60 -25.93 29.90
CA LEU A 100 -33.78 -26.63 29.36
C LEU A 100 -33.94 -28.03 29.99
N ILE A 101 -32.86 -28.79 30.12
CA ILE A 101 -32.90 -30.12 30.77
C ILE A 101 -33.31 -29.99 32.24
N LYS A 102 -32.77 -29.01 32.98
CA LYS A 102 -33.17 -28.76 34.39
C LYS A 102 -34.65 -28.43 34.50
N TRP A 103 -35.16 -27.55 33.63
CA TRP A 103 -36.58 -27.19 33.62
C TRP A 103 -37.48 -28.35 33.24
N MET A 104 -37.09 -29.16 32.24
CA MET A 104 -37.81 -30.38 31.90
C MET A 104 -37.88 -31.34 33.09
N PHE A 105 -36.76 -31.54 33.81
CA PHE A 105 -36.73 -32.41 34.99
C PHE A 105 -37.67 -31.90 36.10
N LEU A 106 -37.59 -30.62 36.45
CA LEU A 106 -38.48 -30.01 37.45
C LEU A 106 -39.95 -30.15 37.06
N PHE A 107 -40.26 -29.90 35.78
CA PHE A 107 -41.59 -30.07 35.23
C PHE A 107 -42.07 -31.53 35.35
N TRP A 108 -41.26 -32.51 34.94
CA TRP A 108 -41.60 -33.94 35.02
C TRP A 108 -41.82 -34.41 36.46
N VAL A 109 -40.97 -34.00 37.41
CA VAL A 109 -41.14 -34.34 38.83
C VAL A 109 -42.45 -33.75 39.37
N GLY A 110 -42.74 -32.49 39.02
CA GLY A 110 -44.01 -31.84 39.38
C GLY A 110 -45.25 -32.55 38.81
N GLN A 111 -45.21 -32.92 37.52
CA GLN A 111 -46.29 -33.67 36.87
C GLN A 111 -46.52 -35.05 37.51
N ILE A 112 -45.46 -35.82 37.75
CA ILE A 112 -45.55 -37.12 38.42
C ILE A 112 -46.15 -36.96 39.82
N GLY A 113 -45.68 -35.98 40.61
CA GLY A 113 -46.22 -35.70 41.93
C GLY A 113 -47.70 -35.33 41.92
N ALA A 114 -48.14 -34.52 40.96
CA ALA A 114 -49.54 -34.16 40.77
C ALA A 114 -50.41 -35.39 40.42
N VAL A 115 -49.97 -36.21 39.46
CA VAL A 115 -50.67 -37.44 39.06
C VAL A 115 -50.78 -38.42 40.24
N VAL A 116 -49.69 -38.65 40.97
CA VAL A 116 -49.69 -39.51 42.18
C VAL A 116 -50.66 -38.98 43.24
N SER A 117 -50.69 -37.66 43.46
CA SER A 117 -51.59 -37.03 44.43
C SER A 117 -53.06 -37.20 44.05
N ILE A 118 -53.39 -37.02 42.76
CA ILE A 118 -54.74 -37.22 42.23
C ILE A 118 -55.15 -38.68 42.37
N LEU A 119 -54.30 -39.63 42.00
CA LEU A 119 -54.57 -41.06 42.13
C LEU A 119 -54.81 -41.43 43.61
N PHE A 120 -53.96 -40.99 44.52
CA PHE A 120 -54.13 -41.26 45.96
C PHE A 120 -55.45 -40.71 46.51
N ALA A 121 -55.84 -39.49 46.11
CA ALA A 121 -57.12 -38.91 46.51
C ALA A 121 -58.33 -39.70 45.97
N PHE A 122 -58.20 -40.28 44.76
CA PHE A 122 -59.26 -41.11 44.15
C PHE A 122 -59.37 -42.50 44.78
N PHE A 123 -58.24 -43.12 45.18
CA PHE A 123 -58.21 -44.43 45.85
C PHE A 123 -58.55 -44.37 47.35
N ARG A 124 -58.53 -43.18 47.97
CA ARG A 124 -58.89 -42.97 49.39
C ARG A 124 -60.37 -42.62 49.58
N ARG A 125 -61.16 -42.67 48.51
CA ARG A 125 -62.62 -42.57 48.52
C ARG A 125 -63.24 -43.94 48.33
#